data_AF-A0A9W7Y635-F1
#
_entry.id   AF-A0A9W7Y635-F1
#
_cell.length_a   1.000
_cell.length_b   1.000
_cell.length_c   1.000
_cell.angle_alpha   90.00
_cell.angle_beta   90.00
_cell.angle_gamma   90.00
#
_symmetry.space_group_name_H-M   'P 1'
#
loop_
_entity.id
_entity.type
_entity.pdbx_description
1 polymer ?
#
loop_
_entity_poly.entity_id
_entity_poly.type
_entity_poly.pdbx_seq_one_letter_code
_entity_poly.pdbx_strand_id
1 'polypeptide(L)'
;MQSSDETAHAGQQALVDEPMQPLSPEEKTKLDERLSHRPTEKELVERHVLLGTGVAPALQSAQAALVRSRLEDGLDRKLEHRPTEKELVERHVLLDTGVAPALQSAQAALARSRLEDGLDRKLGHRPTENELVERHVLLGTGAAPGLQSDPAEREHTVIDELDAKLATRPPREKLVEQHILTEDE
;
A
#
# COMPACT_ATOMS: atom_id res chain seq x y z
N MET A 1 40.73 -19.06 74.80
CA MET A 1 40.65 -17.90 73.88
C MET A 1 39.56 -18.20 72.86
N GLN A 2 38.50 -17.37 72.88
CA GLN A 2 37.49 -17.12 71.82
C GLN A 2 36.59 -18.32 71.42
N SER A 3 35.34 -18.49 71.89
CA SER A 3 34.07 -17.75 71.60
C SER A 3 33.79 -17.60 70.10
N SER A 4 32.93 -18.46 69.52
CA SER A 4 31.48 -18.26 69.29
C SER A 4 31.18 -17.38 68.08
N ASP A 5 30.81 -18.00 66.96
CA ASP A 5 30.15 -17.34 65.84
C ASP A 5 29.25 -18.38 65.14
N GLU A 6 27.94 -18.28 65.33
CA GLU A 6 26.92 -18.47 64.30
C GLU A 6 25.53 -18.23 64.94
N THR A 7 25.21 -16.94 65.13
CA THR A 7 23.88 -16.56 65.61
C THR A 7 22.96 -16.42 64.40
N ALA A 8 22.19 -17.47 64.10
CA ALA A 8 21.11 -17.42 63.12
C ALA A 8 20.04 -16.41 63.57
N HIS A 9 19.99 -15.25 62.93
CA HIS A 9 18.92 -14.28 63.14
C HIS A 9 17.69 -14.71 62.33
N ALA A 10 16.97 -15.71 62.84
CA ALA A 10 15.63 -16.04 62.39
C ALA A 10 14.69 -14.89 62.80
N GLY A 11 14.53 -13.91 61.90
CA GLY A 11 13.57 -12.81 62.02
C GLY A 11 12.13 -13.32 61.90
N GLN A 12 11.66 -14.04 62.90
CA GLN A 12 10.22 -14.20 63.15
C GLN A 12 9.71 -12.87 63.71
N GLN A 13 9.37 -11.92 62.83
CA GLN A 13 8.52 -10.80 63.24
C GLN A 13 7.09 -11.33 63.33
N ALA A 14 6.69 -11.65 64.56
CA ALA A 14 5.30 -11.81 64.92
C ALA A 14 4.55 -10.54 64.52
N LEU A 15 3.48 -10.70 63.75
CA LEU A 15 2.54 -9.63 63.39
C LEU A 15 1.81 -9.21 64.67
N VAL A 16 2.42 -8.32 65.43
CA VAL A 16 1.78 -7.67 66.57
C VAL A 16 0.73 -6.71 66.01
N ASP A 17 -0.53 -7.02 66.29
CA ASP A 17 -1.67 -6.14 66.03
C ASP A 17 -1.61 -5.00 67.07
N GLU A 18 -0.62 -4.12 66.92
CA GLU A 18 -0.51 -2.88 67.68
C GLU A 18 -1.69 -1.98 67.26
N PRO A 19 -2.49 -1.46 68.21
CA PRO A 19 -3.55 -0.52 67.88
C PRO A 19 -2.92 0.69 67.19
N MET A 20 -3.31 0.93 65.94
CA MET A 20 -2.81 2.01 65.09
C MET A 20 -2.75 3.31 65.90
N GLN A 21 -1.54 3.79 66.20
CA GLN A 21 -1.37 5.01 66.97
C GLN A 21 -2.00 6.18 66.21
N PRO A 22 -2.72 7.10 66.90
CA PRO A 22 -3.36 8.21 66.24
C PRO A 22 -2.30 9.13 65.62
N LEU A 23 -2.46 9.43 64.33
CA LEU A 23 -1.57 10.33 63.57
C LEU A 23 -1.32 11.63 64.34
N SER A 24 -0.04 12.00 64.44
CA SER A 24 0.40 13.27 64.99
C SER A 24 -0.18 14.43 64.17
N PRO A 25 -0.50 15.59 64.79
CA PRO A 25 -0.99 16.76 64.05
C PRO A 25 -0.06 17.20 62.91
N GLU A 26 1.26 17.04 63.05
CA GLU A 26 2.22 17.35 61.98
C GLU A 26 2.19 16.35 60.81
N GLU A 27 1.80 15.11 61.07
CA GLU A 27 1.66 14.09 60.02
C GLU A 27 0.38 14.32 59.21
N LYS A 28 -0.67 14.82 59.87
CA LYS A 28 -1.93 15.20 59.22
C LYS A 28 -1.72 16.34 58.22
N THR A 29 -1.00 17.40 58.61
CA THR A 29 -0.73 18.53 57.71
C THR A 29 0.09 18.12 56.49
N LYS A 30 1.12 17.28 56.66
CA LYS A 30 1.92 16.73 55.55
C LYS A 30 1.09 15.84 54.63
N LEU A 31 0.16 15.06 55.18
CA LEU A 31 -0.73 14.21 54.39
C LEU A 31 -1.69 15.06 53.54
N ASP A 32 -2.29 16.10 54.11
CA ASP A 32 -3.17 17.02 53.40
C ASP A 32 -2.44 17.73 52.24
N GLU A 33 -1.18 18.13 52.46
CA GLU A 33 -0.33 18.71 51.42
C GLU A 33 -0.03 17.72 50.28
N ARG A 34 0.20 16.44 50.58
CA ARG A 34 0.41 15.41 49.56
C ARG A 34 -0.86 15.06 48.80
N LEU A 35 -2.00 15.08 49.47
CA LEU A 35 -3.30 14.81 48.85
C LEU A 35 -3.73 15.94 47.92
N SER A 36 -3.38 17.20 48.20
CA SER A 36 -3.67 18.33 47.31
C SER A 36 -2.88 18.28 46.01
N HIS A 37 -1.67 17.72 46.04
CA HIS A 37 -0.81 17.51 44.86
C HIS A 37 -1.00 16.13 44.22
N ARG A 38 -2.02 15.36 44.63
CA ARG A 38 -2.25 14.02 44.10
C ARG A 38 -2.62 14.09 42.61
N PRO A 39 -1.92 13.36 41.72
CA PRO A 39 -2.29 13.25 40.33
C PRO A 39 -3.68 12.63 40.16
N THR A 40 -4.39 13.07 39.12
CA THR A 40 -5.67 12.48 38.74
C THR A 40 -5.48 11.06 38.21
N GLU A 41 -6.51 10.22 38.32
CA GLU A 41 -6.46 8.84 37.81
C GLU A 41 -6.14 8.79 36.31
N LYS A 42 -6.70 9.73 35.53
CA LYS A 42 -6.44 9.83 34.09
C LYS A 42 -4.97 10.10 33.79
N GLU A 43 -4.35 11.04 34.50
CA GLU A 43 -2.91 11.33 34.35
C GLU A 43 -2.04 10.13 34.71
N LEU A 44 -2.44 9.33 35.71
CA LEU A 44 -1.73 8.11 36.08
C LEU A 44 -1.84 7.02 35.00
N VAL A 45 -2.99 6.91 34.33
CA VAL A 45 -3.18 6.01 33.19
C VAL A 45 -2.37 6.47 31.98
N GLU A 46 -2.39 7.77 31.66
CA GLU A 46 -1.60 8.35 30.56
C GLU A 46 -0.09 8.18 30.78
N ARG A 47 0.36 8.31 32.02
CA ARG A 47 1.76 8.03 32.41
C ARG A 47 2.08 6.54 32.56
N HIS A 48 1.13 5.66 32.26
CA HIS A 48 1.27 4.20 32.35
C HIS A 48 1.63 3.70 33.76
N VAL A 49 1.28 4.45 34.80
CA VAL A 49 1.44 4.04 36.20
C VAL A 49 0.28 3.15 36.63
N LEU A 50 -0.95 3.54 36.27
CA LEU A 50 -2.13 2.70 36.41
C LEU A 50 -2.48 2.08 35.06
N LEU A 51 -2.87 0.81 35.07
CA LEU A 51 -3.41 0.15 33.89
C LEU A 51 -4.86 0.61 33.73
N GLY A 52 -5.16 1.34 32.65
CA GLY A 52 -6.51 1.82 32.30
C GLY A 52 -7.48 0.71 31.87
N THR A 53 -7.39 -0.47 32.50
CA THR A 53 -8.16 -1.65 32.18
C THR A 53 -9.41 -1.73 33.05
N GLY A 54 -10.58 -1.99 32.47
CA GLY A 54 -11.82 -2.26 33.21
C GLY A 54 -11.87 -3.63 33.91
N VAL A 55 -10.73 -4.29 34.06
CA VAL A 55 -10.58 -5.64 34.60
C VAL A 55 -10.16 -5.54 36.07
N ALA A 56 -10.68 -6.43 36.91
CA ALA A 56 -10.36 -6.48 38.33
C ALA A 56 -8.83 -6.56 38.56
N PRO A 57 -8.26 -5.88 39.59
CA PRO A 57 -6.82 -5.83 39.83
C PRO A 57 -6.12 -7.19 39.86
N ALA A 58 -6.77 -8.22 40.41
CA ALA A 58 -6.24 -9.57 40.48
C ALA A 58 -6.04 -10.26 39.10
N LEU A 59 -6.77 -9.82 38.07
CA LEU A 59 -6.74 -10.41 36.72
C LEU A 59 -5.90 -9.60 35.73
N GLN A 60 -5.43 -8.41 36.11
CA GLN A 60 -4.66 -7.53 35.20
C GLN A 60 -3.38 -8.20 34.69
N SER A 61 -2.70 -8.97 35.54
CA SER A 61 -1.50 -9.73 35.15
C SER A 61 -1.80 -10.81 34.12
N ALA A 62 -2.88 -11.58 34.32
CA ALA A 62 -3.32 -12.61 33.38
C ALA A 62 -3.77 -12.02 32.04
N GLN A 63 -4.47 -10.87 32.07
CA GLN A 63 -4.83 -10.13 30.86
C GLN A 63 -3.58 -9.70 30.09
N ALA A 64 -2.60 -9.09 30.77
CA ALA A 64 -1.36 -8.64 30.13
C ALA A 64 -0.57 -9.81 29.52
N ALA A 65 -0.48 -10.94 30.22
CA ALA A 65 0.17 -12.15 29.72
C ALA A 65 -0.53 -12.68 28.46
N LEU A 66 -1.86 -12.69 28.43
CA LEU A 66 -2.65 -13.13 27.27
C LEU A 66 -2.51 -12.17 26.09
N VAL A 67 -2.51 -10.85 26.32
CA VAL A 67 -2.24 -9.86 25.26
C VAL A 67 -0.85 -10.05 24.68
N ARG A 68 0.15 -10.27 25.55
CA ARG A 68 1.53 -10.53 25.15
C ARG A 68 1.64 -11.81 24.31
N SER A 69 1.10 -12.93 24.77
CA SER A 69 1.12 -14.19 24.01
C SER A 69 0.45 -14.05 22.65
N ARG A 70 -0.69 -13.36 22.56
CA ARG A 70 -1.34 -13.08 21.26
C ARG A 70 -0.47 -12.23 20.33
N LEU A 71 0.26 -11.26 20.89
CA LEU A 71 1.18 -10.44 20.12
C LEU A 71 2.38 -11.25 19.64
N GLU A 72 2.94 -12.10 20.50
CA GLU A 72 4.04 -13.04 20.17
C GLU A 72 3.61 -13.97 19.04
N ASP A 73 2.50 -14.69 19.18
CA ASP A 73 1.95 -15.56 18.13
C ASP A 73 1.72 -14.82 16.80
N GLY A 74 1.22 -13.58 16.89
CA GLY A 74 0.97 -12.73 15.73
C GLY A 74 2.26 -12.24 15.06
N LEU A 75 3.31 -11.98 15.83
CA LEU A 75 4.62 -11.60 15.32
C LEU A 75 5.33 -12.80 14.68
N ASP A 76 5.28 -13.97 15.32
CA ASP A 76 5.89 -15.20 14.80
C ASP A 76 5.35 -15.53 13.41
N ARG A 77 4.02 -15.51 13.24
CA ARG A 77 3.39 -15.70 11.92
C ARG A 77 3.86 -14.68 10.88
N LYS A 78 4.04 -13.41 11.26
CA LYS A 78 4.52 -12.35 10.36
C LYS A 78 6.01 -12.52 10.01
N LEU A 79 6.81 -13.04 10.93
CA LEU A 79 8.22 -13.32 10.71
C LEU A 79 8.40 -14.54 9.79
N GLU A 80 7.59 -15.58 9.95
CA GLU A 80 7.56 -16.74 9.06
C GLU A 80 7.23 -16.36 7.61
N HIS A 81 6.26 -15.46 7.42
CA HIS A 81 5.82 -15.00 6.10
C HIS A 81 6.48 -13.69 5.68
N ARG A 82 7.64 -13.36 6.24
CA ARG A 82 8.34 -12.10 5.94
C ARG A 82 8.83 -12.12 4.48
N PRO A 83 8.40 -11.16 3.63
CA PRO A 83 8.90 -11.06 2.27
C PRO A 83 10.40 -10.79 2.23
N THR A 84 11.05 -11.36 1.23
CA THR A 84 12.46 -11.11 0.94
C THR A 84 12.67 -9.72 0.34
N GLU A 85 13.89 -9.20 0.43
CA GLU A 85 14.24 -7.91 -0.17
C GLU A 85 13.97 -7.88 -1.68
N LYS A 86 14.26 -8.99 -2.37
CA LYS A 86 14.02 -9.12 -3.82
C LYS A 86 12.54 -9.00 -4.17
N GLU A 87 11.66 -9.68 -3.44
CA GLU A 87 10.21 -9.57 -3.65
C GLU A 87 9.69 -8.15 -3.41
N LEU A 88 10.28 -7.42 -2.44
CA LEU A 88 9.92 -6.03 -2.19
C LEU A 88 10.38 -5.09 -3.30
N VAL A 89 11.54 -5.37 -3.91
CA VAL A 89 12.04 -4.64 -5.09
C VAL A 89 11.18 -4.93 -6.32
N GLU A 90 10.82 -6.19 -6.56
CA GLU A 90 9.92 -6.59 -7.66
C GLU A 90 8.54 -5.95 -7.55
N ARG A 91 8.03 -5.80 -6.31
CA ARG A 91 6.76 -5.10 -6.04
C ARG A 91 6.90 -3.56 -6.02
N HIS A 92 8.08 -3.01 -6.34
CA HIS A 92 8.39 -1.58 -6.30
C HIS A 92 8.14 -0.91 -4.93
N VAL A 93 8.20 -1.68 -3.84
CA VAL A 93 8.14 -1.14 -2.47
C VAL A 93 9.51 -0.61 -2.05
N LEU A 94 10.57 -1.37 -2.36
CA LEU A 94 11.95 -0.93 -2.23
C LEU A 94 12.49 -0.50 -3.60
N LEU A 95 13.38 0.49 -3.61
CA LEU A 95 14.12 0.86 -4.81
C LEU A 95 15.32 -0.09 -4.99
N ASP A 96 15.52 -0.58 -6.21
CA ASP A 96 16.71 -1.37 -6.59
C ASP A 96 17.94 -0.48 -6.69
N THR A 97 18.48 -0.07 -5.54
CA THR A 97 19.62 0.86 -5.47
C THR A 97 20.65 0.34 -4.47
N GLY A 98 21.90 0.21 -4.90
CA GLY A 98 23.03 -0.14 -4.02
C GLY A 98 23.52 1.01 -3.14
N VAL A 99 22.67 2.02 -2.91
CA VAL A 99 23.04 3.28 -2.23
C VAL A 99 22.43 3.28 -0.83
N ALA A 100 23.13 3.92 0.12
CA ALA A 100 22.69 4.01 1.50
C ALA A 100 21.25 4.56 1.63
N PRO A 101 20.42 4.06 2.57
CA PRO A 101 19.01 4.43 2.70
C PRO A 101 18.74 5.94 2.76
N ALA A 102 19.64 6.70 3.39
CA ALA A 102 19.52 8.15 3.51
C ALA A 102 19.62 8.91 2.17
N LEU A 103 20.26 8.31 1.15
CA LEU A 103 20.50 8.94 -0.15
C LEU A 103 19.55 8.46 -1.25
N GLN A 104 18.79 7.39 -1.01
CA GLN A 104 17.90 6.78 -2.02
C GLN A 104 16.88 7.80 -2.55
N SER A 105 16.31 8.62 -1.67
CA SER A 105 15.34 9.65 -2.05
C SER A 105 15.95 10.71 -2.96
N ALA A 106 17.14 11.21 -2.61
CA ALA A 106 17.87 12.21 -3.39
C ALA A 106 18.29 11.64 -4.76
N GLN A 107 18.78 10.40 -4.80
CA GLN A 107 19.12 9.72 -6.06
C GLN A 107 17.89 9.55 -6.95
N ALA A 108 16.76 9.11 -6.40
CA ALA A 108 15.53 8.92 -7.16
C ALA A 108 14.96 10.24 -7.70
N ALA A 109 15.09 11.33 -6.94
CA ALA A 109 14.71 12.66 -7.39
C ALA A 109 15.62 13.15 -8.55
N LEU A 110 16.93 12.98 -8.41
CA LEU A 110 17.89 13.32 -9.45
C LEU A 110 17.68 12.50 -10.73
N ALA A 111 17.42 11.19 -10.59
CA ALA A 111 17.14 10.31 -11.72
C ALA A 111 15.87 10.73 -12.46
N ARG A 112 14.82 11.11 -11.73
CA ARG A 112 13.58 11.64 -12.32
C ARG A 112 13.81 12.95 -13.07
N SER A 113 14.46 13.94 -12.46
CA SER A 113 14.77 15.21 -13.12
C SER A 113 15.61 15.01 -14.40
N ARG A 114 16.63 14.14 -14.37
CA ARG A 114 17.40 13.82 -15.58
C ARG A 114 16.57 13.16 -16.67
N LEU A 115 15.62 12.31 -16.29
CA LEU A 115 14.70 11.66 -17.22
C LEU A 115 13.77 12.71 -17.85
N GLU A 116 13.18 13.59 -17.05
CA GLU A 116 12.32 14.69 -17.49
C GLU A 116 13.05 15.58 -18.48
N ASP A 117 14.23 16.10 -18.12
CA ASP A 117 15.05 16.94 -19.02
C ASP A 117 15.39 16.21 -20.34
N GLY A 118 15.67 14.91 -20.26
CA GLY A 118 15.98 14.07 -21.42
C GLY A 118 14.77 13.84 -22.32
N LEU A 119 13.58 13.66 -21.74
CA LEU A 119 12.34 13.51 -22.48
C LEU A 119 11.92 14.83 -23.12
N ASP A 120 12.02 15.94 -22.41
CA ASP A 120 11.68 17.27 -22.92
C ASP A 120 12.50 17.61 -24.17
N ARG A 121 13.81 17.34 -24.16
CA ARG A 121 14.65 17.52 -25.35
C ARG A 121 14.21 16.65 -26.52
N LYS A 122 13.85 15.38 -26.28
CA LYS A 122 13.41 14.45 -27.33
C LYS A 122 12.05 14.84 -27.90
N LEU A 123 11.15 15.32 -27.06
CA LEU A 123 9.83 15.81 -27.48
C LEU A 123 9.93 17.15 -28.21
N GLY A 124 10.88 18.02 -27.83
CA GLY A 124 11.15 19.26 -28.54
C GLY A 124 11.62 19.05 -29.99
N HIS A 125 12.30 17.94 -30.27
CA HIS A 125 12.71 17.53 -31.62
C HIS A 125 11.82 16.45 -32.22
N ARG A 126 10.55 16.38 -31.80
CA ARG A 126 9.61 15.40 -32.33
C ARG A 126 9.40 15.63 -33.83
N PRO A 127 9.67 14.62 -34.69
CA PRO A 127 9.46 14.75 -36.12
C PRO A 127 8.01 15.06 -36.46
N THR A 128 7.81 15.90 -37.46
CA THR A 128 6.48 16.18 -37.99
C THR A 128 5.97 15.01 -38.83
N GLU A 129 4.67 14.95 -39.07
CA GLU A 129 4.04 13.90 -39.88
C GLU A 129 4.68 13.81 -41.28
N ASN A 130 4.92 14.95 -41.92
CA ASN A 130 5.56 15.02 -43.24
C ASN A 130 6.97 14.42 -43.21
N GLU A 131 7.77 14.73 -42.20
CA GLU A 131 9.11 14.14 -42.04
C GLU A 131 9.07 12.62 -41.85
N LEU A 132 8.01 12.09 -41.22
CA LEU A 132 7.82 10.64 -41.08
C LEU A 132 7.37 10.00 -42.40
N VAL A 133 6.59 10.70 -43.22
CA VAL A 133 6.19 10.26 -44.58
C VAL A 133 7.39 10.23 -45.52
N GLU A 134 8.23 11.27 -45.50
CA GLU A 134 9.47 11.32 -46.28
C GLU A 134 10.45 10.20 -45.89
N ARG A 135 10.46 9.82 -44.61
CA ARG A 135 11.26 8.68 -44.12
C ARG A 135 10.59 7.32 -44.35
N HIS A 136 9.47 7.27 -45.06
CA HIS A 136 8.67 6.06 -45.31
C HIS A 136 8.27 5.30 -44.05
N VAL A 137 8.19 5.99 -42.90
CA VAL A 137 7.71 5.43 -41.63
C VAL A 137 6.18 5.51 -41.58
N LEU A 138 5.63 6.64 -42.05
CA LEU A 138 4.20 6.78 -42.35
C LEU A 138 4.00 6.71 -43.85
N LEU A 139 2.89 6.12 -44.29
CA LEU A 139 2.45 6.26 -45.67
C LEU A 139 1.59 7.52 -45.72
N GLY A 140 1.87 8.44 -46.65
CA GLY A 140 1.18 9.73 -46.77
C GLY A 140 -0.32 9.65 -47.12
N THR A 141 -0.87 8.44 -47.16
CA THR A 141 -2.30 8.18 -47.26
C THR A 141 -2.88 8.07 -45.86
N GLY A 142 -3.79 8.97 -45.48
CA GLY A 142 -4.55 8.90 -44.22
C GLY A 142 -5.53 7.71 -44.14
N ALA A 143 -5.30 6.66 -44.92
CA ALA A 143 -6.11 5.46 -44.97
C ALA A 143 -5.67 4.49 -43.87
N ALA A 144 -6.65 3.82 -43.23
CA ALA A 144 -6.40 2.82 -42.21
C ALA A 144 -5.53 1.67 -42.76
N PRO A 145 -4.77 0.95 -41.92
CA PRO A 145 -3.81 -0.06 -42.39
C PRO A 145 -4.37 -1.17 -43.28
N GLY A 146 -5.66 -1.50 -43.14
CA GLY A 146 -6.34 -2.47 -44.00
C GLY A 146 -6.65 -1.98 -45.42
N LEU A 147 -6.54 -0.67 -45.68
CA LEU A 147 -6.79 -0.02 -46.98
C LEU A 147 -5.47 0.50 -47.58
N GLN A 148 -4.38 -0.29 -47.52
CA GLN A 148 -3.03 0.11 -47.96
C GLN A 148 -2.53 -0.41 -49.32
N SER A 149 -3.18 -1.36 -50.01
CA SER A 149 -2.96 -1.63 -51.46
C SER A 149 -3.00 -0.39 -52.38
N ASP A 150 -2.42 -0.49 -53.57
CA ASP A 150 -2.46 0.58 -54.58
C ASP A 150 -3.91 0.93 -54.97
N PRO A 151 -4.28 2.22 -55.11
CA PRO A 151 -5.64 2.60 -55.46
C PRO A 151 -6.08 1.99 -56.80
N ALA A 152 -5.16 1.86 -57.77
CA ALA A 152 -5.43 1.24 -59.06
C ALA A 152 -5.74 -0.27 -58.93
N GLU A 153 -5.05 -0.99 -58.04
CA GLU A 153 -5.32 -2.41 -57.80
C GLU A 153 -6.69 -2.60 -57.13
N ARG A 154 -7.05 -1.72 -56.19
CA ARG A 154 -8.39 -1.75 -55.59
C ARG A 154 -9.47 -1.54 -56.62
N GLU A 155 -9.32 -0.53 -57.48
CA GLU A 155 -10.31 -0.24 -58.51
C GLU A 155 -10.57 -1.50 -59.36
N HIS A 156 -9.52 -2.18 -59.81
CA HIS A 156 -9.67 -3.45 -60.53
C HIS A 156 -10.36 -4.54 -59.72
N THR A 157 -9.96 -4.78 -58.46
CA THR A 157 -10.61 -5.79 -57.61
C THR A 157 -12.08 -5.48 -57.32
N VAL A 158 -12.42 -4.21 -57.10
CA VAL A 158 -13.79 -3.76 -56.84
C VAL A 158 -14.64 -3.90 -58.10
N ILE A 159 -14.07 -3.60 -59.27
CA ILE A 159 -14.71 -3.80 -60.57
C ILE A 159 -14.97 -5.29 -60.80
N ASP A 160 -13.97 -6.15 -60.61
CA ASP A 160 -14.11 -7.61 -60.79
C ASP A 160 -15.17 -8.21 -59.83
N GLU A 161 -15.17 -7.77 -58.57
CA GLU A 161 -16.18 -8.17 -57.59
C GLU A 161 -17.59 -7.66 -57.96
N LEU A 162 -17.69 -6.44 -58.49
CA LEU A 162 -18.96 -5.87 -58.93
C LEU A 162 -19.51 -6.63 -60.14
N ASP A 163 -18.66 -6.94 -61.12
CA ASP A 163 -19.03 -7.71 -62.31
C ASP A 163 -19.47 -9.13 -61.95
N ALA A 164 -18.80 -9.79 -61.01
CA ALA A 164 -19.23 -11.09 -60.49
C ALA A 164 -20.63 -11.02 -59.85
N LYS A 165 -20.91 -9.97 -59.06
CA LYS A 165 -22.23 -9.76 -58.43
C LYS A 165 -23.31 -9.40 -59.45
N LEU A 166 -22.94 -8.67 -60.51
CA LEU A 166 -23.84 -8.37 -61.63
C LEU A 166 -24.15 -9.60 -62.48
N ALA A 167 -23.20 -10.53 -62.64
CA ALA A 167 -23.41 -11.77 -63.38
C ALA A 167 -24.42 -12.70 -62.70
N THR A 168 -24.42 -12.77 -61.37
CA THR A 168 -25.40 -13.56 -60.60
C THR A 168 -26.64 -12.76 -60.22
N ARG A 169 -26.84 -11.59 -60.82
CA ARG A 169 -27.93 -10.68 -60.45
C ARG A 169 -29.28 -11.32 -60.78
N PRO A 170 -30.20 -11.45 -59.80
CA PRO A 170 -31.53 -11.94 -60.08
C PRO A 170 -32.28 -10.98 -61.03
N PRO A 171 -33.07 -11.51 -61.99
CA PRO A 171 -33.88 -10.68 -62.89
C PRO A 171 -34.98 -9.96 -62.10
N ARG A 172 -35.39 -8.76 -62.56
CA ARG A 172 -36.35 -7.88 -61.88
C ARG A 172 -37.62 -8.60 -61.43
N GLU A 173 -38.14 -9.48 -62.25
CA GLU A 173 -39.32 -10.31 -61.97
C GLU A 173 -39.17 -11.10 -60.67
N LYS A 174 -38.01 -11.72 -60.42
CA LYS A 174 -37.73 -12.46 -59.18
C LYS A 174 -37.60 -11.54 -57.96
N LEU A 175 -37.16 -10.29 -58.15
CA LEU A 175 -37.12 -9.31 -57.07
C LEU A 175 -38.51 -8.78 -56.72
N VAL A 176 -39.38 -8.62 -57.72
CA VAL A 176 -40.80 -8.28 -57.52
C VAL A 176 -41.53 -9.43 -56.81
N GLU A 177 -41.27 -10.67 -57.22
CA GLU A 177 -41.82 -11.89 -56.58
C GLU A 177 -41.34 -12.04 -55.12
N GLN A 178 -40.11 -11.63 -54.82
CA GLN A 178 -39.57 -11.59 -53.45
C GLN A 178 -40.04 -10.36 -52.65
N HIS A 179 -40.94 -9.54 -53.19
CA HIS A 179 -41.41 -8.28 -52.60
C HIS A 179 -40.30 -7.27 -52.26
N ILE A 180 -39.16 -7.35 -52.96
CA ILE A 180 -38.04 -6.41 -52.81
C ILE A 180 -38.27 -5.17 -53.70
N LEU A 181 -38.95 -5.33 -54.85
CA LEU A 181 -39.32 -4.26 -55.77
C LEU A 181 -40.84 -4.20 -55.97
N THR A 182 -41.40 -3.01 -56.16
CA THR A 182 -42.80 -2.79 -56.55
C THR A 182 -42.96 -2.77 -58.08
N GLU A 183 -44.12 -3.20 -58.60
CA GLU A 183 -44.32 -3.39 -60.05
C GLU A 183 -44.20 -2.09 -60.87
N ASP A 184 -44.43 -0.93 -60.24
CA ASP A 184 -44.58 0.39 -60.89
C ASP A 184 -43.31 1.27 -60.95
N GLU A 185 -42.14 0.80 -60.48
CA GLU A 185 -40.83 1.49 -60.56
C GLU A 185 -39.82 0.76 -61.45
#